data_AF-A0A3M9X8U9-F1
#
_entry.id   AF-A0A3M9X8U9-F1
#
_cell.length_a   1.000
_cell.length_b   1.000
_cell.length_c   1.000
_cell.angle_alpha   90.00
_cell.angle_beta   90.00
_cell.angle_gamma   90.00
#
_symmetry.space_group_name_H-M   'P 1'
#
loop_
_entity.id
_entity.type
_entity.pdbx_description
1 polymer ?
#
loop_
_entity_poly.entity_id
_entity_poly.type
_entity_poly.pdbx_seq_one_letter_code
_entity_poly.pdbx_strand_id
1 'polypeptide(L)' 'MLTHGFRLALPASMLVASLWAGLMFRYDTQVWGNSVLVHDRWFGTLERCDVVSSRCRLVLEAGMQPIQ' A
#
# COMPACT_ATOMS: atom_id res chain seq x y z
N MET A 1 -32.57 17.84 9.36
CA MET A 1 -31.66 16.68 9.32
C MET A 1 -30.42 16.88 8.42
N LEU A 2 -30.09 18.10 7.97
CA LEU A 2 -28.93 18.33 7.08
C LEU A 2 -27.61 18.65 7.83
N THR A 3 -27.70 19.08 9.09
CA THR A 3 -26.56 19.58 9.89
C THR A 3 -25.70 18.48 10.52
N HIS A 4 -26.18 17.24 10.60
CA HIS A 4 -25.43 16.13 11.21
C HIS A 4 -24.48 15.44 10.22
N GLY A 5 -24.84 15.34 8.93
CA GLY A 5 -23.97 14.73 7.91
C GLY A 5 -22.68 15.53 7.65
N PHE A 6 -22.76 16.86 7.69
CA PHE A 6 -21.60 17.72 7.47
C PHE A 6 -20.57 17.65 8.62
N ARG A 7 -21.03 17.39 9.86
CA ARG A 7 -20.15 17.28 11.04
C ARG A 7 -19.31 16.00 11.03
N LEU A 8 -19.76 14.95 10.36
CA LEU A 8 -19.04 13.69 10.24
C LEU A 8 -18.14 13.61 9.00
N ALA A 9 -18.41 14.43 7.98
CA ALA A 9 -17.63 14.44 6.74
C ALA A 9 -16.15 14.82 6.99
N LEU A 10 -15.91 15.86 7.79
CA LEU A 10 -14.56 16.31 8.16
C LEU A 10 -13.75 15.24 8.89
N PRO A 11 -14.18 14.70 10.04
CA PRO A 11 -13.41 13.66 10.74
C PRO A 11 -13.27 12.39 9.91
N ALA A 12 -14.29 12.01 9.12
CA ALA A 12 -14.18 10.87 8.21
C ALA A 12 -13.10 11.10 7.14
N SER A 13 -13.06 12.28 6.52
CA SER A 13 -12.03 12.61 5.53
C SER A 13 -10.62 12.63 6.13
N MET A 14 -10.46 13.12 7.37
CA MET A 14 -9.19 13.09 8.09
C MET A 14 -8.73 11.65 8.37
N LEU A 15 -9.63 10.77 8.77
CA LEU A 15 -9.32 9.35 8.98
C LEU A 15 -8.88 8.68 7.67
N VAL A 16 -9.60 8.91 6.58
CA VAL A 16 -9.24 8.36 5.26
C VAL A 16 -7.88 8.89 4.81
N ALA A 17 -7.62 10.19 4.96
CA ALA A 17 -6.33 10.79 4.62
C ALA A 17 -5.20 10.22 5.48
N SER A 18 -5.44 9.99 6.77
CA SER A 18 -4.44 9.41 7.68
C SER A 18 -4.12 7.96 7.32
N LEU A 19 -5.14 7.16 7.00
CA LEU A 19 -4.96 5.79 6.50
C LEU A 19 -4.17 5.78 5.19
N TRP A 20 -4.53 6.65 4.25
CA TRP A 20 -3.82 6.80 2.98
C TRP A 20 -2.35 7.20 3.17
N ALA A 21 -2.08 8.18 4.03
CA ALA A 21 -0.73 8.60 4.35
C ALA A 21 0.07 7.43 4.96
N GLY A 22 -0.50 6.70 5.92
CA GLY A 22 0.13 5.53 6.52
C GLY A 22 0.49 4.45 5.49
N LEU A 23 -0.41 4.19 4.52
CA LEU A 23 -0.14 3.26 3.43
C LEU A 23 1.00 3.73 2.52
N MET A 24 1.06 5.02 2.17
CA MET A 24 2.13 5.58 1.35
C MET A 24 3.50 5.55 2.04
N PHE A 25 3.55 5.70 3.36
CA PHE A 25 4.80 5.58 4.12
C PHE A 25 5.24 4.13 4.29
N ARG A 26 4.29 3.21 4.42
CA ARG A 26 4.56 1.78 4.61
C ARG A 26 4.96 1.08 3.31
N TYR A 27 4.26 1.35 2.21
CA TYR A 27 4.45 0.64 0.96
C TYR A 27 5.14 1.52 -0.09
N ASP A 28 6.26 1.05 -0.61
CA ASP A 28 6.87 1.57 -1.83
C ASP A 28 6.43 0.73 -3.02
N THR A 29 5.93 1.36 -4.08
CA THR A 29 5.50 0.62 -5.27
C THR A 29 6.25 1.07 -6.51
N GLN A 30 6.70 0.10 -7.32
CA GLN A 30 7.42 0.36 -8.56
C GLN A 30 6.76 -0.42 -9.70
N VAL A 31 6.39 0.29 -10.76
CA VAL A 31 5.71 -0.30 -11.92
C VAL A 31 6.74 -0.70 -12.97
N TRP A 32 6.73 -1.96 -13.36
CA TRP A 32 7.63 -2.60 -14.32
C TRP A 32 6.80 -3.33 -15.38
N GLY A 33 6.40 -2.60 -16.43
CA GLY A 33 5.54 -3.10 -17.50
C GLY A 33 4.20 -3.61 -16.95
N ASN A 34 3.92 -4.91 -17.12
CA ASN A 34 2.70 -5.56 -16.62
C ASN A 34 2.82 -6.06 -15.17
N SER A 35 3.87 -5.69 -14.45
CA SER A 35 4.06 -6.06 -13.05
C SER A 35 4.30 -4.86 -12.16
N VAL A 36 3.86 -4.96 -10.91
CA VAL A 36 4.07 -3.96 -9.85
C VAL A 36 4.86 -4.65 -8.74
N LEU A 37 6.00 -4.09 -8.40
CA LEU A 37 6.73 -4.44 -7.19
C LEU A 37 6.16 -3.64 -6.03
N VAL A 38 5.83 -4.30 -4.93
CA VAL A 38 5.32 -3.71 -3.69
C VAL A 38 6.29 -4.07 -2.58
N HIS A 39 6.95 -3.06 -2.02
CA HIS A 39 7.89 -3.22 -0.93
C HIS A 39 7.25 -2.71 0.37
N ASP A 40 7.02 -3.61 1.32
CA ASP A 40 6.57 -3.26 2.67
C ASP A 40 7.80 -2.86 3.50
N ARG A 41 7.98 -1.56 3.71
CA ARG A 41 9.12 -1.00 4.45
C ARG A 41 9.11 -1.34 5.94
N TRP A 42 7.95 -1.71 6.51
CA TRP A 42 7.88 -2.09 7.91
C TRP A 42 8.34 -3.52 8.15
N PHE A 43 7.91 -4.43 7.28
CA PHE A 43 8.29 -5.84 7.40
C PHE A 43 9.56 -6.18 6.60
N GLY A 44 10.00 -5.30 5.72
CA GLY A 44 11.13 -5.54 4.81
C GLY A 44 10.82 -6.62 3.78
N THR A 45 9.55 -6.78 3.39
CA THR A 45 9.11 -7.77 2.39
C THR A 45 8.95 -7.14 1.03
N LEU A 46 9.20 -7.93 -0.02
CA LEU A 46 9.01 -7.53 -1.41
C LEU A 46 8.05 -8.50 -2.09
N GLU A 47 6.97 -7.98 -2.65
CA GLU A 47 6.02 -8.73 -3.45
C GLU A 47 6.04 -8.23 -4.90
N ARG A 48 5.85 -9.15 -5.84
CA ARG A 48 5.62 -8.84 -7.24
C ARG A 48 4.21 -9.24 -7.63
N CYS A 49 3.41 -8.24 -7.95
CA CYS A 49 2.05 -8.38 -8.43
C CYS A 49 2.01 -8.27 -9.94
N ASP A 50 1.33 -9.20 -10.60
CA ASP A 50 1.05 -9.12 -12.03
C ASP A 50 -0.29 -8.42 -12.23
N VAL A 51 -0.28 -7.35 -13.03
CA VAL A 51 -1.43 -6.46 -13.25
C VAL A 51 -2.54 -7.16 -14.04
N VAL A 52 -2.19 -8.10 -14.91
CA VAL A 52 -3.14 -8.80 -15.78
C VAL A 52 -3.85 -9.91 -15.02
N SER A 53 -3.10 -10.68 -14.23
CA SER A 53 -3.63 -11.81 -13.48
C SER A 53 -4.12 -11.44 -12.08
N SER A 54 -3.86 -10.22 -11.60
CA SER A 54 -4.16 -9.77 -10.24
C SER A 54 -3.59 -10.71 -9.16
N ARG A 55 -2.46 -11.37 -9.46
CA ARG A 55 -1.78 -12.29 -8.55
C ARG A 55 -0.49 -11.66 -8.06
N CYS A 56 -0.27 -11.73 -6.75
CA CYS A 56 0.98 -11.34 -6.11
C CYS A 56 1.78 -12.58 -5.70
N ARG A 57 3.10 -12.51 -5.86
CA ARG A 57 4.04 -13.53 -5.39
C ARG A 57 5.10 -12.84 -4.56
N LEU A 58 5.45 -13.45 -3.44
CA LEU A 58 6.49 -12.93 -2.57
C LEU A 58 7.86 -13.21 -3.21
N VAL A 59 8.67 -12.16 -3.33
CA VAL A 59 10.01 -12.17 -3.94
C VAL A 59 11.10 -12.14 -2.86
N LEU A 60 10.85 -11.41 -1.76
CA LEU A 60 11.75 -11.32 -0.62
C LEU A 60 10.94 -11.37 0.68
N GLU A 61 11.31 -12.29 1.59
CA GLU A 61 10.75 -12.38 2.95
C GLU A 61 11.55 -11.50 3.90
N ALA A 62 10.88 -11.13 4.99
CA ALA A 62 11.46 -10.34 6.07
C ALA A 62 12.77 -10.98 6.57
N GLY A 63 13.86 -10.22 6.52
CA GLY A 63 15.17 -10.67 6.99
C GLY A 63 16.02 -11.43 5.97
N MET A 64 15.54 -11.64 4.74
CA MET A 64 16.38 -12.14 3.65
C MET A 64 17.14 -10.97 2.99
N GLN A 65 18.44 -11.16 2.70
CA GLN A 65 19.20 -10.23 1.88
C GLN A 65 19.01 -10.58 0.39
N PRO A 66 18.82 -9.59 -0.49
CA PRO A 66 18.83 -9.86 -1.92
C PRO A 66 20.19 -10.42 -2.30
N ILE A 67 20.19 -11.60 -2.93
CA ILE A 67 21.40 -12.21 -3.49
C ILE A 67 21.85 -11.29 -4.64
N GLN A 68 23.01 -10.66 -4.49
CA GLN A 68 23.64 -9.83 -5.53
C GLN A 68 24.16 -10.66 -6.71
#